data_AF-T0MA80-F1
#
_entry.id   AF-T0MA80-F1
#
_cell.length_a   1.000
_cell.length_b   1.000
_cell.length_c   1.000
_cell.angle_alpha   90.00
_cell.angle_beta   90.00
_cell.angle_gamma   90.00
#
_symmetry.space_group_name_H-M   'P 1'
#
loop_
_entity.id
_entity.type
_entity.pdbx_description
1 polymer ?
#
loop_
_entity_poly.entity_id
_entity_poly.type
_entity_poly.pdbx_seq_one_letter_code
_entity_poly.pdbx_strand_id
1 'polypeptide(L)'
;MIFTIGLIIVLTIIFILLRKKAKTKKIIFIGLRSSGKTKVINYLEKVSCKTVPTLKAYEIKYKGIDIREELYHKDYIFTKEYKYIFFLKNEDEIFALKDYNITFVMFKTSNRIINNITYFNDDPSYIEKLL
;
A
#
# COMPACT_ATOMS: atom_id res chain seq x y z
N MET A 1 -28.08 -16.97 -38.13
CA MET A 1 -26.95 -16.02 -38.27
C MET A 1 -27.09 -14.77 -37.41
N ILE A 2 -28.24 -14.08 -37.41
CA ILE A 2 -28.40 -12.85 -36.59
C ILE A 2 -28.30 -13.15 -35.08
N PHE A 3 -28.92 -14.24 -34.63
CA PHE A 3 -28.86 -14.66 -33.22
C PHE A 3 -27.44 -15.02 -32.75
N THR A 4 -26.66 -15.69 -33.60
CA THR A 4 -25.28 -16.06 -33.31
C THR A 4 -24.36 -14.84 -33.23
N ILE A 5 -24.58 -13.84 -34.10
CA ILE A 5 -23.84 -12.57 -34.07
C ILE A 5 -24.18 -11.79 -32.79
N GLY A 6 -25.46 -11.72 -32.41
CA GLY A 6 -25.90 -11.09 -31.17
C GLY A 6 -25.27 -11.74 -29.93
N LEU A 7 -25.23 -13.07 -29.89
CA LEU A 7 -24.62 -13.83 -28.78
C LEU A 7 -23.12 -13.51 -28.64
N ILE A 8 -22.38 -13.44 -29.74
CA ILE A 8 -20.96 -13.10 -29.74
C ILE A 8 -20.72 -11.69 -29.19
N ILE A 9 -21.55 -10.72 -29.56
CA ILE A 9 -21.44 -9.33 -29.06
C ILE A 9 -21.67 -9.29 -27.55
N VAL A 10 -22.69 -9.98 -27.04
CA VAL A 10 -23.00 -10.04 -25.60
C VAL A 10 -21.85 -10.68 -24.82
N LEU A 11 -21.31 -11.81 -25.29
CA LEU A 11 -20.15 -12.47 -24.67
C LEU A 11 -18.91 -11.56 -24.66
N THR A 12 -18.68 -10.81 -25.73
CA THR A 12 -17.55 -9.88 -25.85
C THR A 12 -17.68 -8.73 -24.84
N ILE A 13 -18.87 -8.15 -24.69
CA ILE A 13 -19.14 -7.09 -23.71
C ILE A 13 -18.92 -7.60 -22.28
N ILE A 14 -19.45 -8.79 -21.96
CA ILE A 14 -19.26 -9.43 -20.65
C ILE A 14 -17.77 -9.66 -20.38
N PHE A 15 -17.02 -10.18 -21.35
CA PHE A 15 -15.58 -10.41 -21.23
C PHE A 15 -14.80 -9.11 -20.96
N ILE A 16 -15.11 -8.03 -21.68
CA ILE A 16 -14.48 -6.72 -21.49
C ILE A 16 -14.79 -6.16 -20.09
N LEU A 17 -16.05 -6.27 -19.64
CA LEU A 17 -16.47 -5.80 -18.32
C LEU A 17 -15.79 -6.58 -17.18
N LEU A 18 -15.65 -7.91 -17.33
CA LEU A 18 -14.93 -8.75 -16.37
C LEU A 18 -13.44 -8.41 -16.33
N ARG A 19 -12.80 -8.18 -17.48
CA ARG A 19 -11.36 -7.86 -17.55
C ARG A 19 -11.03 -6.49 -16.95
N LYS A 20 -11.91 -5.49 -17.12
CA LYS A 20 -11.72 -4.15 -16.52
C LYS A 20 -11.75 -4.16 -14.99
N LYS A 21 -12.48 -5.08 -14.36
CA LYS A 21 -12.56 -5.18 -12.88
C LYS A 21 -11.32 -5.79 -12.23
N ALA A 22 -10.45 -6.46 -12.99
CA ALA A 22 -9.36 -7.27 -12.42
C ALA A 22 -8.03 -6.52 -12.20
N LYS A 23 -8.00 -5.18 -12.23
CA LYS A 23 -6.81 -4.44 -11.79
C LYS A 23 -6.78 -4.42 -10.26
N THR A 24 -6.19 -5.46 -9.66
CA THR A 24 -5.86 -5.49 -8.23
C THR A 24 -4.94 -4.31 -7.94
N LYS A 25 -5.35 -3.42 -7.04
CA LYS A 25 -4.46 -2.34 -6.59
C LYS A 25 -3.32 -2.98 -5.80
N LYS A 26 -2.08 -2.59 -6.12
CA LYS A 26 -0.89 -3.07 -5.40
C LYS A 26 -0.27 -1.93 -4.62
N ILE A 27 -0.09 -2.13 -3.33
CA ILE A 27 0.48 -1.15 -2.41
C ILE A 27 1.71 -1.74 -1.74
N ILE A 28 2.80 -0.97 -1.72
CA ILE A 28 4.03 -1.37 -1.03
C ILE A 28 4.22 -0.49 0.20
N PHE A 29 4.27 -1.11 1.37
CA PHE A 29 4.66 -0.49 2.62
C PHE A 29 6.18 -0.53 2.72
N ILE A 30 6.82 0.63 2.64
CA ILE A 30 8.28 0.75 2.60
C ILE A 30 8.77 1.59 3.78
N GLY A 31 9.98 1.31 4.29
CA GLY A 31 10.60 2.10 5.34
C GLY A 31 11.65 1.31 6.12
N LEU A 32 12.33 1.95 7.08
CA LEU A 32 13.33 1.28 7.91
C LEU A 32 12.71 0.30 8.92
N ARG A 33 13.55 -0.55 9.54
CA ARG A 33 13.08 -1.44 10.62
C ARG A 33 12.48 -0.62 11.76
N SER A 34 11.43 -1.17 12.37
CA SER A 34 10.72 -0.54 13.49
C SER A 34 10.05 0.80 13.17
N SER A 35 9.72 1.09 11.90
CA SER A 35 8.91 2.26 11.50
C SER A 35 7.39 2.07 11.62
N GLY A 36 6.93 0.92 12.14
CA GLY A 36 5.52 0.63 12.38
C GLY A 36 4.77 -0.09 11.25
N LYS A 37 5.45 -0.46 10.15
CA LYS A 37 4.88 -1.26 9.04
C LYS A 37 4.13 -2.52 9.53
N THR A 38 4.83 -3.35 10.30
CA THR A 38 4.25 -4.59 10.86
C THR A 38 3.06 -4.34 11.79
N LYS A 39 3.04 -3.21 12.52
CA LYS A 39 1.90 -2.82 13.37
C LYS A 39 0.64 -2.58 12.53
N VAL A 40 0.79 -1.93 11.37
CA VAL A 40 -0.31 -1.71 10.41
C VAL A 40 -0.79 -3.02 9.80
N ILE A 41 0.13 -3.86 9.37
CA ILE A 41 -0.20 -5.16 8.77
C ILE A 41 -0.99 -6.03 9.75
N ASN A 42 -0.51 -6.15 11.00
CA ASN A 42 -1.22 -6.88 12.04
C ASN A 42 -2.62 -6.32 12.29
N TYR A 43 -2.78 -4.99 12.25
CA TYR A 43 -4.10 -4.36 12.35
C TYR A 43 -5.01 -4.77 11.17
N LEU A 44 -4.52 -4.72 9.93
CA LEU A 44 -5.28 -5.09 8.73
C LEU A 44 -5.70 -6.56 8.71
N GLU A 45 -4.84 -7.44 9.24
CA GLU A 45 -5.15 -8.87 9.39
C GLU A 45 -5.99 -9.18 10.63
N LYS A 46 -6.29 -8.18 11.47
CA LYS A 46 -6.98 -8.34 12.75
C LYS A 46 -6.29 -9.31 13.71
N VAL A 47 -4.95 -9.35 13.67
CA VAL A 47 -4.11 -10.18 14.53
C VAL A 47 -3.58 -9.35 15.69
N SER A 48 -4.01 -9.67 16.92
CA SER A 48 -3.56 -8.99 18.14
C SER A 48 -2.36 -9.69 18.78
N CYS A 49 -1.19 -9.62 18.13
CA CYS A 49 0.05 -10.24 18.62
C CYS A 49 1.16 -9.19 18.81
N LYS A 50 2.04 -9.40 19.81
CA LYS A 50 3.28 -8.62 19.96
C LYS A 50 4.15 -8.81 18.71
N THR A 51 4.55 -7.72 18.07
CA THR A 51 5.37 -7.76 16.84
C THR A 51 6.83 -8.11 17.16
N VAL A 52 7.39 -9.07 16.43
CA VAL A 52 8.83 -9.39 16.40
C VAL A 52 9.39 -8.84 15.07
N PRO A 53 10.66 -8.41 14.98
CA PRO A 53 11.23 -7.93 13.71
C PRO A 53 11.06 -8.95 12.57
N THR A 54 10.51 -8.51 11.44
CA THR A 54 10.22 -9.36 10.28
C THR A 54 11.51 -9.82 9.59
N LEU A 55 11.70 -11.15 9.49
CA LEU A 55 12.84 -11.79 8.81
C LEU A 55 12.64 -11.93 7.29
N LYS A 56 11.41 -11.89 6.80
CA LYS A 56 11.03 -11.99 5.38
C LYS A 56 10.00 -10.93 5.01
N ALA A 57 9.95 -10.55 3.73
CA ALA A 57 8.90 -9.70 3.18
C ALA A 57 7.53 -10.35 3.43
N TYR A 58 6.61 -9.57 3.99
CA TYR A 58 5.28 -10.02 4.36
C TYR A 58 4.27 -9.48 3.33
N GLU A 59 3.36 -10.33 2.84
CA GLU A 59 2.37 -9.95 1.85
C GLU A 59 0.98 -10.37 2.32
N ILE A 60 0.04 -9.43 2.24
CA ILE A 60 -1.36 -9.65 2.63
C ILE A 60 -2.29 -9.16 1.53
N LYS A 61 -3.51 -9.71 1.54
CA LYS A 61 -4.59 -9.23 0.69
C LYS A 61 -5.69 -8.62 1.54
N TYR A 62 -5.89 -7.31 1.44
CA TYR A 62 -6.89 -6.57 2.20
C TYR A 62 -7.90 -5.90 1.27
N LYS A 63 -9.20 -6.24 1.39
CA LYS A 63 -10.29 -5.67 0.57
C LYS A 63 -10.00 -5.68 -0.96
N GLY A 64 -9.30 -6.71 -1.45
CA GLY A 64 -8.93 -6.82 -2.87
C GLY A 64 -7.71 -5.99 -3.29
N ILE A 65 -6.94 -5.48 -2.32
CA ILE A 65 -5.66 -4.79 -2.50
C ILE A 65 -4.55 -5.74 -2.04
N ASP A 66 -3.53 -5.91 -2.87
CA ASP A 66 -2.33 -6.67 -2.50
C ASP A 66 -1.35 -5.69 -1.82
N ILE A 67 -1.03 -5.95 -0.55
CA ILE A 67 -0.16 -5.10 0.28
C ILE A 67 1.09 -5.88 0.64
N ARG A 68 2.26 -5.32 0.32
CA ARG A 68 3.56 -5.94 0.59
C ARG A 68 4.42 -5.08 1.48
N GLU A 69 5.06 -5.68 2.47
CA GLU A 69 6.09 -5.05 3.30
C GLU A 69 7.47 -5.20 2.66
N GLU A 70 8.16 -4.08 2.47
CA GLU A 70 9.55 -4.06 2.00
C GLU A 70 10.42 -3.15 2.86
N LEU A 71 11.69 -3.53 3.01
CA LEU A 71 12.67 -2.72 3.72
C LEU A 71 13.22 -1.65 2.76
N TYR A 72 13.28 -0.40 3.23
CA TYR A 72 13.91 0.65 2.45
C TYR A 72 15.43 0.46 2.40
N HIS A 73 15.99 0.59 1.19
CA HIS A 73 17.41 0.65 0.91
C HIS A 73 17.70 1.88 0.04
N LYS A 74 18.91 2.45 0.12
CA LYS A 74 19.25 3.62 -0.73
C LYS A 74 19.14 3.32 -2.23
N ASP A 75 19.44 2.08 -2.60
CA ASP A 75 19.37 1.59 -3.99
C ASP A 75 17.98 1.02 -4.35
N TYR A 76 16.95 1.36 -3.58
CA TYR A 76 15.61 0.86 -3.82
C TYR A 76 15.04 1.43 -5.13
N ILE A 77 14.58 0.53 -6.01
CA ILE A 77 14.03 0.90 -7.32
C ILE A 77 12.51 1.03 -7.21
N PHE A 78 12.02 2.26 -7.27
CA PHE A 78 10.59 2.54 -7.34
C PHE A 78 10.06 2.32 -8.76
N THR A 79 8.86 1.77 -8.88
CA THR A 79 8.17 1.59 -10.17
C THR A 79 6.78 2.22 -10.13
N LYS A 80 6.33 2.77 -11.25
CA LYS A 80 5.07 3.55 -11.30
C LYS A 80 3.80 2.69 -11.20
N GLU A 81 3.94 1.38 -11.19
CA GLU A 81 2.82 0.43 -11.10
C GLU A 81 2.25 0.34 -9.68
N TYR A 82 3.07 0.63 -8.67
CA TYR A 82 2.70 0.53 -7.27
C TYR A 82 2.40 1.91 -6.67
N LYS A 83 1.47 1.93 -5.72
CA LYS A 83 1.37 3.01 -4.75
C LYS A 83 2.27 2.66 -3.57
N TYR A 84 3.12 3.59 -3.15
CA TYR A 84 4.02 3.38 -2.02
C TYR A 84 3.50 4.14 -0.80
N ILE A 85 3.48 3.47 0.35
CA ILE A 85 3.27 4.10 1.64
C ILE A 85 4.59 4.00 2.39
N PHE A 86 5.27 5.13 2.54
CA PHE A 86 6.58 5.22 3.16
C PHE A 86 6.46 5.53 4.65
N PHE A 87 6.78 4.54 5.48
CA PHE A 87 6.80 4.63 6.93
C PHE A 87 8.11 5.22 7.41
N LEU A 88 8.08 6.51 7.73
CA LEU A 88 9.20 7.26 8.27
C LEU A 88 9.40 6.89 9.74
N LYS A 89 10.67 6.66 10.12
CA LYS A 89 11.03 6.58 11.55
C LYS A 89 11.33 7.97 12.11
N ASN A 90 11.96 8.83 11.31
CA ASN A 90 12.31 10.21 11.63
C ASN A 90 12.02 11.16 10.44
N GLU A 91 11.98 12.47 10.70
CA GLU A 91 11.74 13.51 9.68
C GLU A 91 12.88 13.62 8.64
N ASP A 92 14.10 13.22 9.02
CA ASP A 92 15.28 13.27 8.14
C ASP A 92 15.24 12.23 7.00
N GLU A 93 14.27 11.31 7.03
CA GLU A 93 14.06 10.27 6.00
C GLU A 93 13.18 10.76 4.84
N ILE A 94 12.78 12.03 4.84
CA ILE A 94 12.02 12.61 3.73
C ILE A 94 12.99 12.88 2.57
N PHE A 95 12.90 12.04 1.54
CA PHE A 95 13.65 12.22 0.31
C PHE A 95 12.74 12.82 -0.77
N ALA A 96 13.30 13.72 -1.59
CA ALA A 96 12.59 14.35 -2.70
C ALA A 96 12.47 13.36 -3.89
N LEU A 97 11.51 12.44 -3.82
CA LEU A 97 11.17 11.54 -4.91
C LEU A 97 10.04 12.17 -5.74
N LYS A 98 10.40 13.00 -6.72
CA LYS A 98 9.43 13.86 -7.44
C LYS A 98 8.56 13.17 -8.49
N ASP A 99 8.71 11.87 -8.76
CA ASP A 99 8.04 11.21 -9.90
C ASP A 99 7.27 9.93 -9.57
N TYR A 100 7.06 9.66 -8.28
CA TYR A 100 6.45 8.41 -7.80
C TYR A 100 5.22 8.67 -6.93
N ASN A 101 4.26 7.75 -6.96
CA ASN A 101 3.06 7.81 -6.11
C ASN A 101 3.39 7.34 -4.69
N ILE A 102 4.07 8.22 -3.93
CA ILE A 102 4.54 7.95 -2.57
C ILE A 102 3.74 8.79 -1.59
N THR A 103 3.16 8.14 -0.58
CA THR A 103 2.54 8.78 0.57
C THR A 103 3.42 8.56 1.79
N PHE A 104 3.85 9.63 2.46
CA PHE A 104 4.66 9.52 3.67
C PHE A 104 3.76 9.42 4.91
N VAL A 105 4.08 8.47 5.79
CA VAL A 105 3.35 8.23 7.04
C VAL A 105 4.32 8.08 8.21
N MET A 106 3.90 8.49 9.41
CA MET A 106 4.74 8.43 10.60
C MET A 106 3.94 8.07 11.86
N PHE A 107 4.47 7.13 12.65
CA PHE A 107 3.98 6.78 13.98
C PHE A 107 4.71 7.60 15.05
N LYS A 108 4.43 8.92 15.15
CA LYS A 108 4.73 9.70 16.37
C LYS A 108 4.23 11.14 16.32
N THR A 109 3.96 11.65 17.51
CA THR A 109 3.65 13.02 17.92
C THR A 109 4.88 13.93 17.80
N SER A 110 5.29 14.33 16.60
CA SER A 110 6.13 15.52 16.49
C SER A 110 5.26 16.75 16.71
N ASN A 111 5.68 17.69 17.56
CA ASN A 111 5.01 19.01 17.65
C ASN A 111 5.17 19.81 16.35
N ARG A 112 6.06 19.37 15.47
CA ARG A 112 6.26 19.94 14.14
C ARG A 112 5.48 19.11 13.14
N ILE A 113 4.45 19.73 12.56
CA ILE A 113 3.71 19.16 11.45
C ILE A 113 4.46 19.56 10.18
N ILE A 114 5.00 18.57 9.48
CA ILE A 114 5.59 18.77 8.16
C ILE A 114 4.50 18.54 7.11
N ASN A 115 4.36 19.49 6.19
CA ASN A 115 3.45 19.35 5.06
C ASN A 115 3.83 18.11 4.24
N ASN A 116 2.82 17.31 3.85
CA ASN A 116 2.93 16.05 3.09
C ASN A 116 3.25 14.77 3.88
N ILE A 117 3.20 14.79 5.23
CA ILE A 117 3.26 13.58 6.06
C ILE A 117 1.91 13.33 6.74
N THR A 118 1.41 12.10 6.67
CA THR A 118 0.25 11.67 7.45
C THR A 118 0.69 11.08 8.79
N TYR A 119 0.28 11.69 9.89
CA TYR A 119 0.62 11.24 11.24
C TYR A 119 -0.45 10.30 11.78
N PHE A 120 -0.04 9.15 12.31
CA PHE A 120 -0.97 8.11 12.79
C PHE A 120 -1.30 8.20 14.28
N ASN A 121 -0.74 9.14 15.05
CA ASN A 121 -1.02 9.30 16.50
C ASN A 121 -1.12 7.96 17.28
N ASP A 122 -0.22 7.02 16.96
CA ASP A 122 -0.21 5.64 17.45
C ASP A 122 -1.42 4.75 17.13
N ASP A 123 -2.41 5.24 16.40
CA ASP A 123 -3.56 4.48 15.89
C ASP A 123 -3.32 3.98 14.45
N PRO A 124 -3.14 2.66 14.23
CA PRO A 124 -2.96 2.10 12.91
C PRO A 124 -4.21 2.18 12.02
N SER A 125 -5.40 2.49 12.56
CA SER A 125 -6.67 2.56 11.79
C SER A 125 -6.65 3.61 10.67
N TYR A 126 -5.82 4.65 10.83
CA TYR A 126 -5.67 5.71 9.84
C TYR A 126 -5.17 5.21 8.48
N ILE A 127 -4.50 4.04 8.45
CA ILE A 127 -4.08 3.43 7.18
C ILE A 127 -5.28 3.20 6.25
N GLU A 128 -6.48 2.91 6.77
CA GLU A 128 -7.63 2.59 5.95
C GLU A 128 -8.09 3.76 5.08
N LYS A 129 -7.75 4.99 5.47
CA LYS A 129 -8.01 6.20 4.67
C LYS A 129 -7.03 6.34 3.50
N LEU A 130 -5.90 5.62 3.53
CA LEU A 130 -4.84 5.69 2.53
C LEU A 130 -4.84 4.49 1.57
N LEU A 131 -5.61 3.43 1.83
CA LEU A 131 -5.75 2.24 0.97
C LEU A 131 -6.87 2.43 -0.06
#